data_AF-A0A109LRQ9-F1
#
_entry.id   AF-A0A109LRQ9-F1
#
_cell.length_a   1.000
_cell.length_b   1.000
_cell.length_c   1.000
_cell.angle_alpha   90.00
_cell.angle_beta   90.00
_cell.angle_gamma   90.00
#
_symmetry.space_group_name_H-M   'P 1'
#
loop_
_entity.id
_entity.type
_entity.pdbx_description
1 polymer ?
#
loop_
_entity_poly.entity_id
_entity_poly.type
_entity_poly.pdbx_seq_one_letter_code
_entity_poly.pdbx_strand_id
1 'polypeptide(L)'
;MLLDILAPLPGIEIIERTSSTLRVQQVVQLSLAPAFLLAGIGAVMNVMTNRLIWVANKIERILNAGEEGDVDALRAELPALEMRRIHAQRAVMFSTASALAISVVIVLLFVSAFVTTPLGTLVAATWVISMGLLVAGLGSFLRETRTAARRNRERMRERRNAANSQGD
;
A
#
# COMPACT_ATOMS: atom_id res chain seq x y z
N MET A 1 -36.52 -12.50 56.84
CA MET A 1 -35.67 -11.32 57.09
C MET A 1 -34.17 -11.69 57.24
N LEU A 2 -33.69 -12.77 56.59
CA LEU A 2 -32.29 -13.24 56.68
C LEU A 2 -31.76 -13.74 55.31
N LEU A 3 -32.36 -13.31 54.20
CA LEU A 3 -32.00 -13.76 52.83
C LEU A 3 -31.73 -12.62 51.83
N ASP A 4 -31.60 -11.36 52.29
CA ASP A 4 -31.29 -10.21 51.40
C ASP A 4 -29.81 -9.77 51.45
N ILE A 5 -28.93 -10.50 52.15
CA ILE A 5 -27.48 -10.23 52.20
C ILE A 5 -26.76 -11.09 51.15
N LEU A 6 -27.27 -11.04 49.92
CA LEU A 6 -26.54 -11.49 48.74
C LEU A 6 -26.66 -10.42 47.64
N ALA A 7 -26.44 -9.16 48.02
CA ALA A 7 -26.11 -8.12 47.06
C ALA A 7 -24.85 -8.59 46.29
N PRO A 8 -24.80 -8.47 44.95
CA PRO A 8 -23.59 -8.76 44.22
C PRO A 8 -22.51 -7.84 44.78
N LEU A 9 -21.43 -8.42 45.30
CA LEU A 9 -20.33 -7.65 45.87
C LEU A 9 -19.89 -6.59 44.85
N PRO A 10 -19.86 -5.29 45.20
CA PRO A 10 -19.50 -4.22 44.27
C PRO A 10 -18.10 -4.41 43.66
N GLY A 11 -17.23 -5.17 44.33
CA GLY A 11 -15.93 -5.58 43.78
C GLY A 11 -16.02 -6.51 42.58
N ILE A 12 -16.99 -7.41 42.49
CA ILE A 12 -17.16 -8.31 41.34
C ILE A 12 -17.67 -7.53 40.13
N GLU A 13 -18.61 -6.60 40.32
CA GLU A 13 -19.13 -5.76 39.24
C GLU A 13 -18.08 -4.77 38.71
N ILE A 14 -17.23 -4.21 39.59
CA ILE A 14 -16.08 -3.38 39.18
C ILE A 14 -15.05 -4.22 38.44
N ILE A 15 -14.70 -5.42 38.93
CA ILE A 15 -13.75 -6.30 38.23
C ILE A 15 -14.32 -6.76 36.89
N GLU A 16 -15.62 -7.04 36.79
CA GLU A 16 -16.28 -7.45 35.56
C GLU A 16 -16.34 -6.30 34.53
N ARG A 17 -16.73 -5.08 34.95
CA ARG A 17 -16.65 -3.88 34.10
C ARG A 17 -15.21 -3.57 33.69
N THR A 18 -14.27 -3.64 34.63
CA THR A 18 -12.84 -3.40 34.36
C THR A 18 -12.25 -4.48 33.46
N SER A 19 -12.70 -5.75 33.57
CA SER A 19 -12.24 -6.85 32.71
C SER A 19 -12.66 -6.67 31.25
N SER A 20 -13.88 -6.15 31.02
CA SER A 20 -14.34 -5.75 29.69
C SER A 20 -13.49 -4.60 29.15
N THR A 21 -13.23 -3.58 29.98
CA THR A 21 -12.37 -2.45 29.59
C THR A 21 -10.91 -2.87 29.33
N LEU A 22 -10.32 -3.73 30.15
CA LEU A 22 -8.95 -4.27 30.01
C LEU A 22 -8.81 -5.11 28.74
N ARG A 23 -9.78 -5.99 28.45
CA ARG A 23 -9.75 -6.82 27.24
C ARG A 23 -9.88 -5.97 25.98
N VAL A 24 -10.79 -4.99 25.97
CA VAL A 24 -10.92 -4.03 24.87
C VAL A 24 -9.63 -3.21 24.73
N GLN A 25 -9.05 -2.74 25.83
CA GLN A 25 -7.79 -1.99 25.82
C GLN A 25 -6.63 -2.81 25.24
N GLN A 26 -6.49 -4.08 25.63
CA GLN A 26 -5.47 -4.98 25.07
C GLN A 26 -5.67 -5.18 23.56
N VAL A 27 -6.90 -5.37 23.11
CA VAL A 27 -7.21 -5.59 21.69
C VAL A 27 -6.94 -4.33 20.87
N VAL A 28 -7.25 -3.15 21.40
CA VAL A 28 -6.88 -1.86 20.81
C VAL A 28 -5.36 -1.72 20.70
N GLN A 29 -4.62 -2.06 21.77
CA GLN A 29 -3.15 -2.06 21.76
C GLN A 29 -2.57 -3.03 20.73
N LEU A 30 -3.11 -4.23 20.61
CA LEU A 30 -2.69 -5.21 19.60
C LEU A 30 -3.01 -4.73 18.17
N SER A 31 -4.10 -3.99 18.00
CA SER A 31 -4.54 -3.45 16.71
C SER A 31 -3.75 -2.23 16.25
N LEU A 32 -2.97 -1.59 17.12
CA LEU A 32 -2.14 -0.44 16.75
C LEU A 32 -1.08 -0.81 15.71
N ALA A 33 -0.39 -1.94 15.88
CA ALA A 33 0.64 -2.39 14.93
C ALA A 33 0.11 -2.54 13.49
N PRO A 34 -0.98 -3.27 13.22
CA PRO A 34 -1.57 -3.32 11.87
C PRO A 34 -2.13 -1.96 11.42
N ALA A 35 -2.70 -1.15 12.31
CA ALA A 35 -3.19 0.18 11.93
C ALA A 35 -2.07 1.11 11.46
N PHE A 36 -0.91 1.10 12.12
CA PHE A 36 0.28 1.83 11.67
C PHE A 36 0.76 1.36 10.30
N LEU A 37 0.77 0.05 10.08
CA LEU A 37 1.11 -0.51 8.78
C LEU A 37 0.13 -0.07 7.70
N LEU A 38 -1.18 -0.07 7.97
CA LEU A 38 -2.21 0.40 7.04
C LEU A 38 -1.96 1.86 6.62
N ALA A 39 -1.61 2.73 7.59
CA ALA A 39 -1.21 4.11 7.30
C ALA A 39 0.05 4.17 6.42
N GLY A 40 1.05 3.33 6.70
CA GLY A 40 2.25 3.20 5.88
C GLY A 40 1.96 2.77 4.45
N ILE A 41 1.05 1.81 4.25
CA ILE A 41 0.58 1.38 2.92
C ILE A 41 -0.10 2.55 2.20
N GLY A 42 -0.94 3.32 2.89
CA GLY A 42 -1.58 4.52 2.35
C GLY A 42 -0.56 5.56 1.86
N ALA A 43 0.51 5.79 2.62
CA ALA A 43 1.59 6.70 2.22
C ALA A 43 2.31 6.20 0.95
N VAL A 44 2.63 4.90 0.88
CA VAL A 44 3.25 4.28 -0.28
C VAL A 44 2.35 4.38 -1.51
N MET A 45 1.05 4.08 -1.35
CA MET A 45 0.06 4.20 -2.42
C MET A 45 -0.03 5.62 -2.96
N ASN A 46 0.00 6.64 -2.09
CA ASN A 46 -0.03 8.03 -2.52
C ASN A 46 1.17 8.36 -3.44
N VAL A 47 2.38 7.90 -3.08
CA VAL A 47 3.58 8.06 -3.93
C VAL A 47 3.42 7.36 -5.27
N MET A 48 2.93 6.12 -5.29
CA MET A 48 2.72 5.35 -6.51
C MET A 48 1.66 6.01 -7.43
N THR A 49 0.53 6.44 -6.86
CA THR A 49 -0.56 7.09 -7.59
C THR A 49 -0.13 8.43 -8.18
N ASN A 50 0.58 9.26 -7.41
CA ASN A 50 1.12 10.53 -7.90
C ASN A 50 2.06 10.33 -9.09
N ARG A 51 2.89 9.27 -9.04
CA ARG A 51 3.76 8.92 -10.16
C ARG A 51 2.97 8.45 -11.38
N LEU A 52 1.94 7.62 -11.20
CA LEU A 52 1.08 7.15 -12.28
C LEU A 52 0.40 8.32 -13.00
N ILE A 53 -0.15 9.28 -12.24
CA ILE A 53 -0.76 10.50 -12.77
C ILE A 53 0.27 11.29 -13.59
N TRP A 54 1.48 11.48 -13.07
CA TRP A 54 2.54 12.17 -13.82
C TRP A 54 2.89 11.46 -15.13
N VAL A 55 2.99 10.13 -15.14
CA VAL A 55 3.26 9.34 -16.36
C VAL A 55 2.10 9.46 -17.35
N ALA A 56 0.86 9.36 -16.88
CA ALA A 56 -0.34 9.49 -17.72
C ALA A 56 -0.42 10.88 -18.37
N ASN A 57 -0.26 11.95 -17.57
CA ASN A 57 -0.23 13.32 -18.07
C ASN A 57 0.90 13.54 -19.09
N LYS A 58 2.05 12.88 -18.92
CA LYS A 58 3.15 12.95 -19.89
C LYS A 58 2.83 12.24 -21.20
N ILE A 59 2.15 11.09 -21.15
CA ILE A 59 1.68 10.38 -22.35
C ILE A 59 0.66 11.25 -23.10
N GLU A 60 -0.31 11.81 -22.39
CA GLU A 60 -1.34 12.68 -22.97
C GLU A 60 -0.75 13.93 -23.62
N ARG A 61 0.23 14.57 -22.98
CA ARG A 61 0.96 15.70 -23.60
C ARG A 61 1.72 15.32 -24.87
N ILE A 62 2.25 14.10 -24.95
CA ILE A 62 2.93 13.59 -26.16
C ILE A 62 1.91 13.33 -27.27
N LEU A 63 0.75 12.75 -26.94
CA LEU A 63 -0.33 12.47 -27.88
C LEU A 63 -0.96 13.76 -28.43
N ASN A 64 -1.09 14.79 -27.60
CA ASN A 64 -1.69 16.08 -27.95
C ASN A 64 -0.70 17.10 -28.56
N ALA A 65 0.60 16.78 -28.62
CA ALA A 65 1.54 17.56 -29.41
C ALA A 65 1.21 17.33 -30.90
N GLY A 66 0.71 18.36 -31.58
CA GLY A 66 0.41 18.32 -33.02
C GLY A 66 1.64 18.04 -33.88
N GLU A 67 1.46 17.86 -35.19
CA GLU A 67 2.47 17.46 -36.20
C GLU A 67 3.69 18.40 -36.37
N GLU A 68 3.91 19.34 -35.46
CA GLU A 68 5.09 20.22 -35.48
C GLU A 68 6.25 19.58 -34.69
N GLY A 69 7.15 18.90 -35.42
CA GLY A 69 8.42 18.35 -34.91
C GLY A 69 8.63 16.86 -35.20
N ASP A 70 9.63 16.24 -34.57
CA ASP A 70 9.94 14.80 -34.68
C ASP A 70 8.91 13.94 -33.89
N VAL A 71 7.64 14.06 -34.29
CA VAL A 71 6.49 13.44 -33.61
C VAL A 71 6.50 11.93 -33.76
N ASP A 72 7.11 11.41 -34.83
CA ASP A 72 7.23 9.98 -35.08
C ASP A 72 8.23 9.30 -34.12
N ALA A 73 9.35 9.95 -33.79
CA ALA A 73 10.26 9.47 -32.74
C ALA A 73 9.61 9.48 -31.36
N LEU A 74 8.74 10.47 -31.06
CA LEU A 74 7.98 10.53 -29.81
C LEU A 74 6.90 9.44 -29.73
N ARG A 75 6.21 9.15 -30.84
CA ARG A 75 5.19 8.10 -30.95
C ARG A 75 5.78 6.70 -30.83
N ALA A 76 7.01 6.48 -31.30
CA ALA A 76 7.73 5.22 -31.11
C ALA A 76 7.98 4.87 -29.62
N GLU A 77 7.91 5.85 -28.72
CA GLU A 77 8.09 5.63 -27.27
C GLU A 77 6.81 5.28 -26.50
N LEU A 78 5.64 5.40 -27.14
CA LEU A 78 4.33 5.08 -26.57
C LEU A 78 4.19 3.64 -26.07
N PRO A 79 4.60 2.58 -26.81
CA PRO A 79 4.50 1.21 -26.30
C PRO A 79 5.34 0.97 -25.03
N ALA A 80 6.48 1.65 -24.89
CA ALA A 80 7.30 1.59 -23.68
C ALA A 80 6.66 2.34 -22.50
N LEU A 81 5.85 3.36 -22.76
CA LEU A 81 5.08 4.09 -21.76
C LEU A 81 3.85 3.30 -21.29
N GLU A 82 3.15 2.61 -22.20
CA GLU A 82 2.00 1.74 -21.86
C GLU A 82 2.45 0.55 -20.98
N MET A 83 3.59 -0.07 -21.32
CA MET A 83 4.16 -1.14 -20.49
C MET A 83 4.51 -0.68 -19.07
N ARG A 84 4.93 0.58 -18.89
CA ARG A 84 5.17 1.15 -17.56
C ARG A 84 3.89 1.36 -16.78
N ARG A 85 2.82 1.81 -17.45
CA ARG A 85 1.50 1.98 -16.87
C ARG A 85 1.00 0.67 -16.27
N ILE A 86 1.15 -0.44 -16.98
CA ILE A 86 0.77 -1.78 -16.50
C ILE A 86 1.54 -2.17 -15.24
N HIS A 87 2.85 -1.93 -15.17
CA HIS A 87 3.66 -2.25 -13.99
C HIS A 87 3.28 -1.39 -12.78
N ALA A 88 3.05 -0.09 -12.97
CA ALA A 88 2.59 0.81 -11.92
C ALA A 88 1.18 0.42 -11.43
N GLN A 89 0.27 0.09 -12.34
CA GLN A 89 -1.09 -0.34 -12.01
C GLN A 89 -1.12 -1.66 -11.24
N ARG A 90 -0.23 -2.62 -11.58
CA ARG A 90 -0.04 -3.84 -10.78
C ARG A 90 0.50 -3.54 -9.39
N ALA A 91 1.46 -2.63 -9.25
CA ALA A 91 1.99 -2.23 -7.95
C ALA A 91 0.90 -1.64 -7.04
N VAL A 92 0.06 -0.76 -7.60
CA VAL A 92 -1.09 -0.19 -6.87
C VAL A 92 -2.09 -1.29 -6.48
N MET A 93 -2.43 -2.21 -7.40
CA MET A 93 -3.36 -3.30 -7.13
C MET A 93 -2.89 -4.20 -5.98
N PHE A 94 -1.62 -4.61 -5.98
CA PHE A 94 -1.04 -5.42 -4.89
C PHE A 94 -1.00 -4.66 -3.56
N SER A 95 -0.71 -3.35 -3.60
CA SER A 95 -0.70 -2.50 -2.40
C SER A 95 -2.11 -2.34 -1.81
N THR A 96 -3.13 -2.13 -2.65
CA THR A 96 -4.53 -2.10 -2.25
C THR A 96 -4.98 -3.44 -1.66
N ALA A 97 -4.59 -4.56 -2.27
CA ALA A 97 -4.91 -5.89 -1.75
C ALA A 97 -4.26 -6.14 -0.38
N SER A 98 -3.02 -5.67 -0.17
CA SER A 98 -2.35 -5.71 1.13
C SER A 98 -3.08 -4.85 2.17
N ALA A 99 -3.48 -3.63 1.82
CA ALA A 99 -4.27 -2.75 2.69
C ALA A 99 -5.58 -3.43 3.13
N LEU A 100 -6.30 -4.04 2.18
CA LEU A 100 -7.52 -4.80 2.48
C LEU A 100 -7.26 -5.97 3.43
N ALA A 101 -6.19 -6.73 3.21
CA ALA A 101 -5.81 -7.84 4.09
C ALA A 101 -5.46 -7.35 5.50
N ILE A 102 -4.80 -6.20 5.66
CA ILE A 102 -4.56 -5.59 6.97
C ILE A 102 -5.86 -5.13 7.64
N SER A 103 -6.79 -4.55 6.88
CA SER A 103 -8.10 -4.21 7.43
C SER A 103 -8.82 -5.45 7.96
N VAL A 104 -8.73 -6.59 7.26
CA VAL A 104 -9.26 -7.87 7.75
C VAL A 104 -8.56 -8.33 9.02
N VAL A 105 -7.22 -8.21 9.11
CA VAL A 105 -6.46 -8.51 10.34
C VAL A 105 -6.98 -7.69 11.53
N ILE A 106 -7.21 -6.38 11.34
CA ILE A 106 -7.73 -5.51 12.41
C ILE A 106 -9.11 -5.99 12.86
N VAL A 107 -10.00 -6.31 11.92
CA VAL A 107 -11.32 -6.87 12.25
C VAL A 107 -11.20 -8.20 12.99
N LEU A 108 -10.33 -9.11 12.55
CA LEU A 108 -10.12 -10.40 13.21
C LEU A 108 -9.58 -10.25 14.64
N LEU A 109 -8.67 -9.29 14.88
CA LEU A 109 -8.18 -8.98 16.23
C LEU A 109 -9.32 -8.49 17.13
N PHE A 110 -10.19 -7.60 16.62
CA PHE A 110 -11.37 -7.15 17.36
C PHE A 110 -12.35 -8.29 17.64
N VAL A 111 -12.65 -9.13 16.65
CA VAL A 111 -13.54 -10.29 16.83
C VAL A 111 -12.98 -11.30 17.82
N SER A 112 -11.65 -11.48 17.86
CA SER A 112 -11.00 -12.40 18.82
C SER A 112 -11.21 -12.02 20.28
N ALA A 113 -11.57 -10.77 20.58
CA ALA A 113 -11.93 -10.33 21.92
C ALA A 113 -13.26 -10.94 22.42
N PHE A 114 -14.15 -11.29 21.49
CA PHE A 114 -15.52 -11.73 21.75
C PHE A 114 -15.72 -13.24 21.58
N VAL A 115 -14.75 -13.94 20.98
CA VAL A 115 -14.85 -15.35 20.61
C VAL A 115 -13.73 -16.15 21.29
N THR A 116 -14.06 -17.31 21.87
CA THR A 116 -13.09 -18.20 22.54
C THR A 116 -12.26 -19.06 21.59
N THR A 117 -12.63 -19.10 20.31
CA THR A 117 -11.93 -19.82 19.24
C THR A 117 -10.52 -19.24 19.02
N PRO A 118 -9.47 -20.08 18.90
CA PRO A 118 -8.11 -19.61 18.64
C PRO A 118 -7.97 -19.08 17.21
N LEU A 119 -8.35 -17.81 17.01
CA LEU A 119 -8.22 -17.08 15.74
C LEU A 119 -6.77 -16.69 15.42
N GLY A 120 -5.83 -16.93 16.33
CA GLY A 120 -4.41 -16.54 16.20
C GLY A 120 -3.76 -17.06 14.91
N THR A 121 -4.05 -18.31 14.50
CA THR A 121 -3.52 -18.87 13.25
C THR A 121 -4.04 -18.16 12.01
N LEU A 122 -5.33 -17.78 11.99
CA LEU A 122 -5.93 -17.04 10.88
C LEU A 122 -5.39 -15.62 10.79
N VAL A 123 -5.23 -14.95 11.94
CA VAL A 123 -4.60 -13.61 12.02
C VAL A 123 -3.18 -13.68 11.49
N ALA A 124 -2.37 -14.63 11.94
CA ALA A 124 -1.00 -14.81 11.50
C ALA A 124 -0.90 -15.12 10.00
N ALA A 125 -1.74 -16.02 9.47
CA ALA A 125 -1.76 -16.35 8.05
C ALA A 125 -2.14 -15.13 7.20
N THR A 126 -3.19 -14.39 7.58
CA THR A 126 -3.64 -13.19 6.87
C THR A 126 -2.58 -12.08 6.92
N TRP A 127 -1.87 -11.95 8.05
CA TRP A 127 -0.75 -11.02 8.19
C TRP A 127 0.38 -11.34 7.21
N VAL A 128 0.80 -12.60 7.11
CA VAL A 128 1.88 -13.03 6.20
C VAL A 128 1.47 -12.82 4.74
N ILE A 129 0.23 -13.14 4.38
CA ILE A 129 -0.32 -12.87 3.04
C ILE A 129 -0.26 -11.38 2.74
N SER A 130 -0.68 -10.54 3.69
CA SER A 130 -0.63 -9.09 3.52
C SER A 130 0.80 -8.57 3.31
N MET A 131 1.77 -9.04 4.10
CA MET A 131 3.19 -8.72 3.92
C MET A 131 3.69 -9.13 2.53
N GLY A 132 3.32 -10.33 2.07
CA GLY A 132 3.67 -10.82 0.74
C GLY A 132 3.13 -9.93 -0.38
N LEU A 133 1.86 -9.51 -0.26
CA LEU A 133 1.23 -8.57 -1.20
C LEU A 133 1.94 -7.21 -1.20
N LEU A 134 2.28 -6.68 -0.02
CA LEU A 134 2.99 -5.41 0.09
C LEU A 134 4.38 -5.48 -0.55
N VAL A 135 5.13 -6.55 -0.28
CA VAL A 135 6.46 -6.78 -0.88
C VAL A 135 6.35 -6.92 -2.39
N ALA A 136 5.35 -7.63 -2.91
CA ALA A 136 5.10 -7.74 -4.34
C ALA A 136 4.75 -6.39 -5.00
N GLY A 137 3.94 -5.57 -4.32
CA GLY A 137 3.61 -4.20 -4.74
C GLY A 137 4.84 -3.29 -4.79
N LEU A 138 5.62 -3.25 -3.71
CA LEU A 138 6.88 -2.50 -3.62
C LEU A 138 7.91 -2.98 -4.65
N GLY A 139 8.05 -4.29 -4.86
CA GLY A 139 8.95 -4.86 -5.85
C GLY A 139 8.57 -4.46 -7.29
N SER A 140 7.27 -4.44 -7.59
CA SER A 140 6.74 -3.97 -8.88
C SER A 140 7.03 -2.48 -9.11
N PHE A 141 6.84 -1.66 -8.07
CA PHE A 141 7.18 -0.23 -8.12
C PHE A 141 8.68 0.01 -8.27
N LEU A 142 9.53 -0.72 -7.53
CA LEU A 142 10.98 -0.61 -7.64
C LEU A 142 11.49 -0.95 -9.04
N ARG A 143 10.92 -1.99 -9.66
CA ARG A 143 11.22 -2.34 -11.06
C ARG A 143 10.89 -1.20 -12.01
N GLU A 144 9.72 -0.58 -11.86
CA GLU A 144 9.29 0.56 -12.67
C GLU A 144 10.20 1.79 -12.45
N THR A 145 10.62 2.08 -11.21
CA THR A 145 11.64 3.12 -10.91
C THR A 145 12.98 2.86 -11.56
N ARG A 146 13.48 1.62 -11.47
CA ARG A 146 14.77 1.25 -12.06
C ARG A 146 14.76 1.39 -13.58
N THR A 147 13.70 0.92 -14.24
CA THR A 147 13.54 1.08 -15.70
C THR A 147 13.45 2.55 -16.08
N ALA A 148 12.82 3.39 -15.25
CA ALA A 148 12.77 4.82 -15.51
C ALA A 148 14.09 5.56 -15.37
N ALA A 149 14.86 5.22 -14.35
CA ALA A 149 16.19 5.79 -14.14
C ALA A 149 17.19 5.37 -15.23
N ARG A 150 17.03 4.18 -15.83
CA ARG A 150 17.89 3.72 -16.95
C ARG A 150 17.63 4.52 -18.23
N ARG A 151 16.37 4.60 -18.67
CA ARG A 151 16.01 5.31 -19.91
C ARG A 151 16.36 6.81 -19.89
N ASN A 152 16.27 7.46 -18.73
CA ASN A 152 16.69 8.87 -18.61
C ASN A 152 18.21 9.05 -18.78
N ARG A 153 19.01 8.09 -18.29
CA ARG A 153 20.47 8.13 -18.43
C ARG A 153 20.94 7.90 -19.86
N GLU A 154 20.26 7.01 -20.59
CA GLU A 154 20.53 6.77 -22.02
C GLU A 154 20.28 8.03 -22.84
N ARG A 155 19.11 8.68 -22.68
CA ARG A 155 18.82 9.96 -23.39
C ARG A 155 19.81 11.07 -23.08
N MET A 156 20.27 11.19 -21.83
CA MET A 156 21.26 12.19 -21.46
C MET A 156 22.62 11.92 -22.12
N ARG A 157 22.97 10.63 -22.31
CA ARG A 157 24.18 10.23 -23.05
C ARG A 157 24.05 10.53 -24.54
N GLU A 158 22.92 10.18 -25.14
CA GLU A 158 22.62 10.47 -26.56
C GLU A 158 22.67 11.97 -26.85
N ARG A 159 22.03 12.80 -26.01
CA ARG A 159 22.09 14.26 -26.14
C ARG A 159 23.51 14.83 -26.02
N ARG A 160 24.31 14.30 -25.08
CA ARG A 160 25.70 14.73 -24.92
C ARG A 160 26.56 14.34 -26.11
N ASN A 161 26.36 13.15 -26.66
CA ASN A 161 27.10 12.67 -27.83
C ASN A 161 26.71 13.46 -29.09
N ALA A 162 25.42 13.78 -29.28
CA ALA A 162 24.95 14.61 -30.38
C ALA A 162 25.48 16.06 -30.32
N ALA A 163 25.58 16.63 -29.12
CA ALA A 163 26.17 17.96 -28.92
C ALA A 163 27.67 18.00 -29.24
N ASN A 164 28.42 16.93 -28.92
CA ASN A 164 29.84 16.84 -29.29
C ASN A 164 30.04 16.68 -30.80
N SER A 165 29.17 15.96 -31.51
CA SER A 165 29.29 15.76 -32.96
C SER A 165 28.90 16.98 -33.83
N GLN A 166 28.26 18.00 -33.25
CA GLN A 166 27.90 19.25 -33.93
C GLN A 166 28.93 20.36 -33.74
N GLY A 167 29.89 20.18 -32.82
CA GLY A 167 30.95 21.14 -32.52
C GLY A 167 32.28 20.88 -33.24
N ASP A 168 32.42 19.73 -33.90
CA ASP A 168 33.55 19.33 -34.76
C ASP A 168 33.21 19.56 -36.24
#